data_AF-A0A423U0A5-F1
#
_entry.id   AF-A0A423U0A5-F1
#
_cell.length_a   1.000
_cell.length_b   1.000
_cell.length_c   1.000
_cell.angle_alpha   90.00
_cell.angle_beta   90.00
_cell.angle_gamma   90.00
#
_symmetry.space_group_name_H-M   'P 1'
#
loop_
_entity.id
_entity.type
_entity.pdbx_description
1 polymer ?
#
loop_
_entity_poly.entity_id
_entity_poly.type
_entity_poly.pdbx_seq_one_letter_code
_entity_poly.pdbx_strand_id
1 'polypeptide(L)'
;MSPSSLIQTYLEIRPCKGSDSGMYKCVIQNSHGSAETECEVSIRKCYEAPFFTNTFTRMDKLPGSEVKMSVRYDGVPKPELSWFHNGEPILHDGDKYRIRKDGDGQTLTVKELTYSDSGAWKVVAKNARRN
;
A
#
# COMPACT_ATOMS: atom_id res chain seq x y z
N MET A 1 -49.12 7.79 26.81
CA MET A 1 -48.13 8.77 26.31
C MET A 1 -46.95 7.99 25.78
N SER A 2 -46.86 7.82 24.46
CA SER A 2 -45.77 7.08 23.83
C SER A 2 -44.50 7.94 23.84
N PRO A 3 -43.30 7.36 24.06
CA PRO A 3 -42.07 8.13 24.15
C PRO A 3 -41.80 8.77 22.79
N SER A 4 -41.66 10.10 22.80
CA SER A 4 -41.24 10.92 21.67
C SER A 4 -40.03 10.26 21.03
N SER A 5 -40.14 9.83 19.77
CA SER A 5 -39.00 9.35 19.01
C SER A 5 -37.96 10.48 18.98
N LEU A 6 -36.82 10.27 19.64
CA LEU A 6 -35.72 11.22 19.59
C LEU A 6 -35.28 11.33 18.13
N ILE A 7 -35.46 12.50 17.53
CA ILE A 7 -34.99 12.77 16.17
C ILE A 7 -33.47 12.86 16.24
N GLN A 8 -32.80 11.83 15.74
CA GLN A 8 -31.35 11.80 15.57
C GLN A 8 -31.01 12.21 14.13
N THR A 9 -30.09 13.15 13.97
CA THR A 9 -29.50 13.51 12.67
C THR A 9 -28.02 13.16 12.67
N TYR A 10 -27.47 12.83 11.50
CA TYR A 10 -26.06 12.51 11.33
C TYR A 10 -25.55 13.00 9.98
N LEU A 11 -24.25 13.30 9.92
CA LEU A 11 -23.52 13.57 8.69
C LEU A 11 -22.63 12.37 8.37
N GLU A 12 -22.73 11.85 7.17
CA GLU A 12 -21.93 10.72 6.69
C GLU A 12 -21.16 11.12 5.43
N ILE A 13 -19.83 10.96 5.44
CA ILE A 13 -18.95 11.25 4.30
C ILE A 13 -18.26 9.96 3.90
N ARG A 14 -18.56 9.44 2.70
CA ARG A 14 -17.97 8.20 2.16
C ARG A 14 -17.73 8.27 0.65
N PRO A 15 -16.50 7.99 0.15
CA PRO A 15 -15.25 7.86 0.90
C PRO A 15 -14.76 9.24 1.37
N CYS A 16 -14.14 9.32 2.55
CA CYS A 16 -13.54 10.57 3.01
C CYS A 16 -12.18 10.82 2.31
N LYS A 17 -11.89 12.08 2.04
CA LYS A 17 -10.64 12.57 1.45
C LYS A 17 -10.00 13.55 2.41
N GLY A 18 -8.70 13.80 2.24
CA GLY A 18 -8.01 14.79 3.07
C GLY A 18 -8.66 16.19 3.04
N SER A 19 -9.34 16.54 1.94
CA SER A 19 -10.10 17.79 1.77
C SER A 19 -11.34 17.90 2.66
N ASP A 20 -11.83 16.80 3.21
CA ASP A 20 -12.99 16.78 4.12
C ASP A 20 -12.52 17.00 5.58
N SER A 21 -11.26 17.42 5.78
CA SER A 21 -10.79 17.89 7.08
C SER A 21 -11.26 19.32 7.29
N GLY A 22 -11.79 19.63 8.47
CA GLY A 22 -12.26 20.98 8.79
C GLY A 22 -13.18 21.02 10.00
N MET A 23 -13.73 22.20 10.26
CA MET A 23 -14.73 22.42 11.28
C MET A 23 -16.12 22.08 10.74
N TYR A 24 -16.82 21.18 11.40
CA TYR A 24 -18.20 20.82 11.08
C TYR A 24 -19.13 21.42 12.12
N LYS A 25 -20.15 22.14 11.65
CA LYS A 25 -21.17 22.77 12.49
C LYS A 25 -22.53 22.17 12.19
N CYS A 26 -23.22 21.71 13.23
CA CYS A 26 -24.62 21.30 13.15
C CYS A 26 -25.47 22.37 13.83
N VAL A 27 -26.46 22.89 13.10
CA VAL A 27 -27.41 23.89 13.59
C VAL A 27 -28.81 23.32 13.50
N ILE A 28 -29.54 23.32 14.62
CA ILE A 28 -30.96 23.01 14.67
C ILE A 28 -31.73 24.29 14.96
N GLN A 29 -32.85 24.50 14.26
CA GLN A 29 -33.65 25.72 14.39
C GLN A 29 -35.14 25.39 14.31
N ASN A 30 -35.93 26.08 15.15
CA ASN A 30 -37.39 26.10 15.06
C ASN A 30 -37.90 27.57 15.16
N SER A 31 -39.22 27.77 15.19
CA SER A 31 -39.83 29.10 15.27
C SER A 31 -39.52 29.89 16.56
N HIS A 32 -38.93 29.24 17.57
CA HIS A 32 -38.67 29.82 18.89
C HIS A 32 -37.16 29.96 19.20
N GLY A 33 -36.26 29.44 18.35
CA GLY A 33 -34.82 29.59 18.56
C GLY A 33 -33.98 28.58 17.79
N SER A 34 -32.68 28.61 18.08
CA SER A 34 -31.68 27.71 17.50
C SER A 34 -30.70 27.19 18.55
N ALA A 35 -30.14 26.01 18.30
CA ALA A 35 -29.00 25.47 19.05
C ALA A 35 -27.96 24.94 18.06
N GLU A 36 -26.70 24.99 18.45
CA GLU A 36 -25.59 24.58 17.58
C GLU A 36 -24.54 23.78 18.34
N THR A 37 -23.81 22.96 17.59
CA THR A 37 -22.63 22.24 18.06
C THR A 37 -21.59 22.18 16.95
N GLU A 38 -20.32 22.16 17.33
CA GLU A 38 -19.18 22.17 16.42
C GLU A 38 -18.18 21.07 16.78
N CYS A 39 -17.55 20.47 15.78
CA CYS A 39 -16.42 19.56 15.97
C CYS A 39 -15.37 19.71 14.86
N GLU A 40 -14.10 19.58 15.24
CA GLU A 40 -13.01 19.53 14.28
C GLU A 40 -12.81 18.08 13.82
N VAL A 41 -12.84 17.86 12.51
CA VAL A 41 -12.53 16.58 11.88
C VAL A 41 -11.19 16.69 11.17
N SER A 42 -10.22 15.87 11.57
CA SER A 42 -8.90 15.77 10.93
C SER A 42 -8.75 14.43 10.21
N ILE A 43 -8.76 14.44 8.88
CA ILE A 43 -8.50 13.26 8.06
C ILE A 43 -7.02 13.22 7.71
N ARG A 44 -6.29 12.32 8.37
CA ARG A 44 -4.86 12.11 8.10
C ARG A 44 -4.71 11.09 6.97
N LYS A 45 -3.80 11.36 6.04
CA LYS A 45 -3.30 10.30 5.15
C LYS A 45 -2.56 9.29 6.04
N CYS A 46 -3.05 8.05 6.09
CA CYS A 46 -2.28 6.96 6.67
C CYS A 46 -1.04 6.78 5.81
N TYR A 47 0.13 7.05 6.37
CA TYR A 47 1.40 6.82 5.71
C TYR A 47 2.08 5.68 6.44
N GLU A 48 2.50 4.69 5.68
CA GLU A 48 3.16 3.50 6.21
C GLU A 48 4.45 3.31 5.44
N ALA A 49 5.55 3.10 6.16
CA ALA A 49 6.82 2.75 5.54
C ALA A 49 6.67 1.45 4.75
N PRO A 50 7.41 1.26 3.64
CA PRO A 50 7.39 -0.01 2.93
C PRO A 50 7.83 -1.15 3.86
N PHE A 51 7.10 -2.26 3.83
CA PHE A 51 7.51 -3.49 4.51
C PHE A 51 7.16 -4.71 3.67
N PHE A 52 7.91 -5.79 3.86
CA PHE A 52 7.63 -7.07 3.23
C PHE A 52 6.79 -7.93 4.17
N THR A 53 5.62 -8.38 3.70
CA THR A 53 4.79 -9.36 4.41
C THR A 53 5.23 -10.79 4.12
N ASN A 54 5.89 -11.01 2.99
CA ASN A 54 6.51 -12.28 2.65
C ASN A 54 7.77 -12.04 1.82
N THR A 55 8.84 -12.79 2.12
CA THR A 55 10.11 -12.74 1.40
C THR A 55 10.48 -14.11 0.86
N PHE A 56 11.40 -14.15 -0.11
CA PHE A 56 12.07 -15.38 -0.51
C PHE A 56 13.23 -15.68 0.44
N THR A 57 13.66 -16.93 0.48
CA THR A 57 14.81 -17.39 1.25
C THR A 57 15.88 -17.94 0.31
N ARG A 58 16.97 -18.45 0.88
CA ARG A 58 18.03 -19.12 0.11
C ARG A 58 17.42 -20.28 -0.70
N MET A 59 17.80 -20.37 -1.96
CA MET A 59 17.39 -21.43 -2.89
C MET A 59 18.62 -22.01 -3.58
N ASP A 60 18.66 -23.34 -3.69
CA ASP A 60 19.67 -24.05 -4.47
C ASP A 60 18.97 -24.71 -5.67
N LYS A 61 19.50 -24.48 -6.88
CA LYS A 61 18.90 -24.91 -8.16
C LYS A 61 19.98 -25.43 -9.11
N LEU A 62 19.58 -26.30 -10.03
CA LEU A 62 20.47 -26.88 -11.02
C LEU A 62 20.67 -25.92 -12.21
N PRO A 63 21.84 -25.94 -12.87
CA PRO A 63 22.02 -25.26 -14.15
C PRO A 63 20.95 -25.66 -15.18
N GLY A 64 20.57 -24.72 -16.06
CA GLY A 64 19.52 -24.87 -17.07
C GLY A 64 18.09 -24.77 -16.53
N SER A 65 17.87 -24.86 -15.21
CA SER A 65 16.54 -24.70 -14.61
C SER A 65 16.13 -23.22 -14.47
N GLU A 66 14.86 -22.97 -14.09
CA GLU A 66 14.39 -21.64 -13.71
C GLU A 66 14.26 -21.50 -12.18
N VAL A 67 14.40 -20.27 -11.69
CA VAL A 67 14.09 -19.91 -10.30
C VAL A 67 13.10 -18.75 -10.25
N LYS A 68 12.21 -18.78 -9.26
CA LYS A 68 11.19 -17.77 -9.00
C LYS A 68 11.36 -17.23 -7.58
N MET A 69 11.72 -15.96 -7.47
CA MET A 69 11.81 -15.23 -6.20
C MET A 69 10.56 -14.38 -6.06
N SER A 70 9.70 -14.73 -5.12
CA SER A 70 8.42 -14.04 -4.89
C SER A 70 8.44 -13.30 -3.57
N VAL A 71 7.94 -12.06 -3.58
CA VAL A 71 7.74 -11.25 -2.38
C VAL A 71 6.31 -10.71 -2.33
N ARG A 72 5.81 -10.47 -1.12
CA ARG A 72 4.63 -9.64 -0.88
C ARG A 72 5.01 -8.44 -0.05
N TYR A 73 4.42 -7.31 -0.35
CA TYR A 73 4.81 -6.03 0.22
C TYR A 73 3.62 -5.10 0.38
N ASP A 74 3.73 -4.24 1.37
CA ASP A 74 2.76 -3.20 1.60
C ASP A 74 3.39 -1.91 2.10
N GLY A 75 2.59 -0.86 2.15
CA GLY A 75 2.97 0.46 2.56
C GLY A 75 2.11 1.52 1.89
N VAL A 76 2.10 2.72 2.47
CA VAL A 76 1.29 3.83 1.96
C VAL A 76 2.17 5.07 1.79
N PRO A 77 2.32 5.62 0.56
CA PRO A 77 1.78 5.13 -0.71
C PRO A 77 2.30 3.75 -1.11
N LYS A 78 1.64 3.06 -2.06
CA LYS A 78 2.03 1.70 -2.46
C LYS A 78 3.51 1.69 -2.91
N PRO A 79 4.36 0.79 -2.37
CA PRO A 79 5.77 0.74 -2.72
C PRO A 79 6.02 0.36 -4.19
N GLU A 80 7.13 0.86 -4.72
CA GLU A 80 7.77 0.32 -5.92
C GLU A 80 8.94 -0.58 -5.52
N LEU A 81 9.15 -1.66 -6.28
CA LEU A 81 10.21 -2.63 -6.05
C LEU A 81 11.32 -2.53 -7.09
N SER A 82 12.56 -2.69 -6.65
CA SER A 82 13.74 -2.82 -7.50
C SER A 82 14.54 -4.06 -7.11
N TRP A 83 14.91 -4.87 -8.11
CA TRP A 83 15.66 -6.10 -7.93
C TRP A 83 17.14 -5.90 -8.26
N PHE A 84 17.99 -6.64 -7.56
CA PHE A 84 19.44 -6.58 -7.72
C PHE A 84 20.04 -7.98 -7.65
N HIS A 85 21.09 -8.21 -8.45
CA HIS A 85 21.95 -9.38 -8.37
C HIS A 85 23.39 -8.93 -8.20
N ASN A 86 24.06 -9.40 -7.15
CA ASN A 86 25.42 -9.01 -6.78
C ASN A 86 25.64 -7.49 -6.70
N GLY A 87 24.60 -6.74 -6.33
CA GLY A 87 24.62 -5.28 -6.19
C GLY A 87 24.18 -4.51 -7.44
N GLU A 88 24.15 -5.17 -8.61
CA GLU A 88 23.75 -4.55 -9.87
C GLU A 88 22.23 -4.60 -10.07
N PRO A 89 21.61 -3.52 -10.57
CA PRO A 89 20.17 -3.48 -10.80
C PRO A 89 19.76 -4.42 -11.94
N ILE A 90 18.69 -5.17 -11.71
CA ILE A 90 18.10 -6.05 -12.73
C ILE A 90 17.02 -5.28 -13.47
N LEU A 91 17.15 -5.25 -14.79
CA LEU A 91 16.13 -4.74 -15.68
C LEU A 91 15.29 -5.89 -16.24
N HIS A 92 14.01 -5.63 -16.41
CA HIS A 92 13.12 -6.58 -17.07
C HIS A 92 13.43 -6.62 -18.57
N ASP A 93 13.96 -7.75 -19.04
CA ASP A 93 14.20 -7.99 -20.48
C ASP A 93 13.17 -8.95 -21.09
N GLY A 94 12.46 -9.75 -20.27
CA GLY A 94 11.47 -10.74 -20.70
C GLY A 94 12.05 -12.10 -21.10
N ASP A 95 13.36 -12.14 -21.37
CA ASP A 95 14.10 -13.33 -21.81
C ASP A 95 14.77 -14.00 -20.61
N LYS A 96 15.84 -13.41 -20.08
CA LYS A 96 16.58 -13.92 -18.92
C LYS A 96 15.88 -13.57 -17.62
N TYR A 97 15.46 -12.30 -17.48
CA TYR A 97 14.84 -11.74 -16.29
C TYR A 97 13.41 -11.32 -16.58
N ARG A 98 12.46 -12.01 -15.93
CA ARG A 98 11.03 -11.68 -16.03
C ARG A 98 10.49 -11.21 -14.68
N ILE A 99 9.93 -10.00 -14.64
CA ILE A 99 9.34 -9.41 -13.44
C ILE A 99 7.83 -9.35 -13.66
N ARG A 100 7.07 -9.95 -12.76
CA ARG A 100 5.59 -9.91 -12.78
C ARG A 100 5.08 -9.35 -11.46
N LYS A 101 4.16 -8.40 -11.53
CA LYS A 101 3.41 -7.88 -10.39
C LYS A 101 2.05 -8.59 -10.33
N ASP A 102 1.63 -8.99 -9.13
CA ASP A 102 0.35 -9.65 -8.87
C ASP A 102 -0.25 -9.10 -7.58
N GLY A 103 -1.15 -8.12 -7.70
CA GLY A 103 -1.71 -7.39 -6.55
C GLY A 103 -0.61 -6.79 -5.66
N ASP A 104 -0.57 -7.27 -4.42
CA ASP A 104 0.42 -6.89 -3.39
C ASP A 104 1.70 -7.74 -3.42
N GLY A 105 1.89 -8.51 -4.50
CA GLY A 105 3.05 -9.37 -4.74
C GLY A 105 3.84 -8.98 -5.98
N GLN A 106 5.10 -9.39 -6.00
CA GLN A 106 5.93 -9.37 -7.20
C GLN A 106 6.86 -10.58 -7.23
N THR A 107 7.04 -11.14 -8.42
CA THR A 107 7.91 -12.28 -8.67
C THR A 107 8.95 -11.92 -9.72
N LEU A 108 10.22 -12.15 -9.40
CA LEU A 108 11.31 -12.21 -10.37
C LEU A 108 11.54 -13.68 -10.77
N THR A 109 11.43 -13.97 -12.06
CA THR A 109 11.84 -15.24 -12.66
C THR A 109 13.17 -15.05 -13.38
N VAL A 110 14.14 -15.92 -13.08
CA VAL A 110 15.40 -16.03 -13.80
C VAL A 110 15.37 -17.35 -14.57
N LYS A 111 15.42 -17.28 -15.91
CA LYS A 111 15.41 -18.46 -16.77
C LYS A 111 16.82 -18.99 -17.02
N GLU A 112 16.91 -20.25 -17.42
CA GLU A 112 18.14 -20.90 -17.90
C GLU A 112 19.35 -20.59 -17.01
N LEU A 113 19.28 -21.03 -15.75
CA LEU A 113 20.31 -20.72 -14.76
C LEU A 113 21.70 -21.19 -15.19
N THR A 114 22.68 -20.32 -14.95
CA THR A 114 24.10 -20.54 -15.20
C THR A 114 24.88 -20.31 -13.91
N TYR A 115 26.15 -20.68 -13.89
CA TYR A 115 27.01 -20.45 -12.73
C TYR A 115 27.18 -18.95 -12.41
N SER A 116 27.08 -18.06 -13.41
CA SER A 116 27.15 -16.61 -13.18
C SER A 116 25.91 -16.05 -12.48
N ASP A 117 24.77 -16.77 -12.48
CA ASP A 117 23.56 -16.35 -11.74
C ASP A 117 23.67 -16.65 -10.23
N SER A 118 24.74 -17.32 -9.79
CA SER A 118 25.01 -17.51 -8.37
C SER A 118 25.34 -16.19 -7.67
N GLY A 119 25.07 -16.13 -6.37
CA GLY A 119 25.38 -14.96 -5.55
C GLY A 119 24.17 -14.36 -4.86
N ALA A 120 24.29 -13.09 -4.50
CA ALA A 120 23.35 -12.39 -3.65
C ALA A 120 22.22 -11.74 -4.48
N TRP A 121 20.99 -12.17 -4.22
CA TRP A 121 19.79 -11.57 -4.78
C TRP A 121 19.13 -10.68 -3.74
N LYS A 122 18.80 -9.45 -4.11
CA LYS A 122 18.19 -8.45 -3.22
C LYS A 122 17.00 -7.80 -3.90
N VAL A 123 15.97 -7.50 -3.13
CA VAL A 123 14.86 -6.64 -3.54
C VAL A 123 14.73 -5.48 -2.56
N VAL A 124 14.46 -4.29 -3.07
CA VAL A 124 14.28 -3.07 -2.28
C VAL A 124 12.90 -2.50 -2.56
N ALA A 125 12.14 -2.23 -1.50
CA ALA A 125 10.86 -1.53 -1.56
C ALA A 125 11.03 -0.06 -1.18
N LYS A 126 10.48 0.85 -1.99
CA LYS A 126 10.52 2.29 -1.73
C LYS A 126 9.17 2.93 -1.99
N ASN A 127 8.72 3.70 -1.00
CA ASN A 127 7.53 4.55 -1.12
C ASN A 127 7.97 5.94 -1.56
N ALA A 128 7.08 6.66 -2.26
CA ALA A 128 7.27 8.08 -2.48
C ALA A 128 7.37 8.78 -1.11
N ARG A 129 8.52 9.45 -0.87
CA ARG A 129 8.68 10.29 0.32
C ARG A 129 7.74 11.49 0.18
N ARG A 130 7.20 11.94 1.31
CA ARG A 130 6.46 13.20 1.39
C ARG A 130 7.43 14.35 1.06
N ASN A 131 7.09 15.18 0.07
CA ASN A 131 7.65 16.54 -0.06
C ASN A 131 7.07 17.44 1.04
#